data_AF-H3ZNA3-F1
#
_entry.id   AF-H3ZNA3-F1
#
_cell.length_a   1.000
_cell.length_b   1.000
_cell.length_c   1.000
_cell.angle_alpha   90.00
_cell.angle_beta   90.00
_cell.angle_gamma   90.00
#
_symmetry.space_group_name_H-M   'P 1'
#
loop_
_entity.id
_entity.type
_entity.pdbx_description
1 polymer ?
#
loop_
_entity_poly.entity_id
_entity_poly.type
_entity_poly.pdbx_seq_one_letter_code
_entity_poly.pdbx_strand_id
1 'polypeptide(L)'
;MLKEIASLERGVVLLTGDAKKLAKIFLNLWLSKGKVFLAEYLPFEVDYPEKVFIGGIEEGFEFDGYVLYSLLSRPKSERAKYYSFIAEHRDKLILIYEPKYFRDSLFRYALKDLVDYLVAYKRETMGMDRVDVYKLEEGRVVKKKTYVRRF
;
A
#
# COMPACT_ATOMS: atom_id res chain seq x y z
N MET A 1 -5.80 12.42 6.53
CA MET A 1 -5.03 11.16 6.39
C MET A 1 -5.54 10.29 5.25
N LEU A 2 -6.75 9.72 5.25
CA LEU A 2 -7.21 8.94 4.06
C LEU A 2 -7.28 9.80 2.79
N LYS A 3 -7.83 11.03 2.89
CA LYS A 3 -7.81 12.01 1.79
C LYS A 3 -6.38 12.45 1.41
N GLU A 4 -5.48 12.54 2.40
CA GLU A 4 -4.07 12.91 2.16
C GLU A 4 -3.38 11.82 1.33
N ILE A 5 -3.57 10.55 1.69
CA ILE A 5 -3.05 9.38 0.96
C ILE A 5 -3.57 9.38 -0.49
N ALA A 6 -4.88 9.56 -0.68
CA ALA A 6 -5.48 9.60 -2.00
C ALA A 6 -4.96 10.73 -2.89
N SER A 7 -4.49 11.83 -2.29
CA SER A 7 -3.92 12.96 -3.01
C SER A 7 -2.41 12.86 -3.24
N LEU A 8 -1.72 11.82 -2.76
CA LEU A 8 -0.28 11.67 -2.92
C LEU A 8 0.12 11.64 -4.39
N GLU A 9 1.24 12.30 -4.69
CA GLU A 9 1.92 12.22 -5.98
C GLU A 9 3.10 11.24 -5.96
N ARG A 10 3.64 10.99 -4.76
CA ARG A 10 4.70 10.01 -4.46
C ARG A 10 4.59 9.53 -3.00
N GLY A 11 5.23 8.41 -2.70
CA GLY A 11 5.31 7.83 -1.36
C GLY A 11 4.82 6.39 -1.30
N VAL A 12 5.10 5.75 -0.17
CA VAL A 12 4.88 4.33 0.06
C VAL A 12 3.74 4.14 1.06
N VAL A 13 2.68 3.48 0.62
CA VAL A 13 1.47 3.20 1.39
C VAL A 13 1.37 1.69 1.59
N LEU A 14 1.39 1.25 2.84
CA LEU A 14 1.14 -0.13 3.21
C LEU A 14 -0.31 -0.30 3.66
N LEU A 15 -1.08 -1.09 2.92
CA LEU A 15 -2.41 -1.56 3.30
C LEU A 15 -2.31 -2.97 3.84
N THR A 16 -2.95 -3.23 4.99
CA THR A 16 -2.90 -4.54 5.63
C THR A 16 -4.26 -4.96 6.20
N GLY A 17 -4.49 -6.28 6.25
CA GLY A 17 -5.74 -6.86 6.74
C GLY A 17 -6.82 -7.03 5.67
N ASP A 18 -6.41 -7.33 4.44
CA ASP A 18 -7.32 -7.53 3.30
C ASP A 18 -8.17 -6.28 2.97
N ALA A 19 -7.53 -5.11 2.99
CA ALA A 19 -8.17 -3.82 2.78
C ALA A 19 -8.58 -3.54 1.31
N LYS A 20 -9.14 -4.53 0.57
CA LYS A 20 -9.44 -4.47 -0.88
C LYS A 20 -10.17 -3.21 -1.29
N LYS A 21 -11.20 -2.82 -0.53
CA LYS A 21 -12.00 -1.61 -0.83
C LYS A 21 -11.16 -0.34 -0.81
N LEU A 22 -10.27 -0.20 0.17
CA LEU A 22 -9.39 0.96 0.28
C LEU A 22 -8.31 0.94 -0.81
N ALA A 23 -7.74 -0.24 -1.09
CA ALA A 23 -6.79 -0.42 -2.19
C ALA A 23 -7.37 0.00 -3.54
N LYS A 24 -8.58 -0.49 -3.85
CA LYS A 24 -9.33 -0.10 -5.06
C LYS A 24 -9.55 1.41 -5.13
N ILE A 25 -10.02 2.02 -4.04
CA ILE A 25 -10.28 3.48 -4.00
C ILE A 25 -9.00 4.26 -4.26
N PHE A 26 -7.90 3.96 -3.58
CA PHE A 26 -6.64 4.69 -3.76
C PHE A 26 -6.10 4.52 -5.18
N LEU A 27 -6.07 3.29 -5.68
CA LEU A 27 -5.58 3.01 -7.01
C LEU A 27 -6.43 3.73 -8.07
N ASN A 28 -7.75 3.62 -8.04
CA ASN A 28 -8.62 4.31 -9.00
C ASN A 28 -8.45 5.83 -8.97
N LEU A 29 -8.26 6.43 -7.79
CA LEU A 29 -8.00 7.87 -7.67
C LEU A 29 -6.67 8.26 -8.33
N TRP A 30 -5.62 7.48 -8.14
CA TRP A 30 -4.34 7.74 -8.81
C TRP A 30 -4.42 7.52 -10.33
N LEU A 31 -5.09 6.46 -10.79
CA LEU A 31 -5.30 6.19 -12.21
C LEU A 31 -6.16 7.27 -12.90
N SER A 32 -7.16 7.82 -12.19
CA SER A 32 -8.00 8.92 -12.69
C SER A 32 -7.21 10.20 -12.94
N LYS A 33 -6.07 10.39 -12.27
CA LYS A 33 -5.12 11.49 -12.50
C LYS A 33 -4.16 11.24 -13.67
N GLY A 34 -4.33 10.14 -14.41
CA GLY A 34 -3.50 9.80 -15.57
C GLY A 34 -2.27 8.97 -15.24
N LYS A 35 -2.05 8.59 -13.98
CA LYS A 35 -0.91 7.73 -13.60
C LYS A 35 -1.07 6.32 -14.15
N VAL A 36 0.05 5.70 -14.52
CA VAL A 36 0.14 4.32 -14.99
C VAL A 36 0.84 3.47 -13.94
N PHE A 37 0.28 2.30 -13.64
CA PHE A 37 0.79 1.42 -12.58
C PHE A 37 1.24 0.06 -13.12
N LEU A 38 2.32 -0.46 -12.53
CA LEU A 38 2.66 -1.87 -12.60
C LEU A 38 2.17 -2.58 -11.34
N ALA A 39 1.42 -3.66 -11.49
CA ALA A 39 0.90 -4.44 -10.38
C ALA A 39 1.35 -5.89 -10.49
N GLU A 40 1.88 -6.44 -9.39
CA GLU A 40 2.23 -7.87 -9.34
C GLU A 40 0.98 -8.75 -9.40
N TYR A 41 -0.06 -8.29 -8.73
CA TYR A 41 -1.35 -8.95 -8.66
C TYR A 41 -2.42 -7.96 -8.20
N LEU A 42 -3.59 -8.00 -8.84
CA LEU A 42 -4.76 -7.21 -8.46
C LEU A 42 -5.88 -8.12 -7.95
N PRO A 43 -6.15 -8.15 -6.63
CA PRO A 43 -7.24 -8.95 -6.06
C PRO A 43 -8.64 -8.32 -6.23
N PHE A 44 -8.78 -7.34 -7.13
CA PHE A 44 -9.99 -6.55 -7.38
C PHE A 44 -9.92 -5.89 -8.76
N GLU A 45 -11.08 -5.54 -9.32
CA GLU A 45 -11.19 -4.79 -10.57
C GLU A 45 -10.99 -3.28 -10.34
N VAL A 46 -10.29 -2.64 -11.27
CA VAL A 46 -10.06 -1.18 -11.32
C VAL A 46 -10.92 -0.55 -12.41
N ASP A 47 -11.18 0.74 -12.29
CA ASP A 47 -12.06 1.46 -13.23
C ASP A 47 -11.32 1.89 -14.52
N TYR A 48 -9.98 1.82 -14.49
CA TYR A 48 -9.07 2.18 -15.60
C TYR A 48 -8.08 1.04 -15.89
N PRO A 49 -8.56 -0.14 -16.32
CA PRO A 49 -7.71 -1.31 -16.51
C PRO A 49 -6.60 -1.10 -17.56
N GLU A 50 -6.80 -0.22 -18.53
CA GLU A 50 -5.82 0.15 -19.57
C GLU A 50 -4.58 0.87 -19.02
N LYS A 51 -4.67 1.37 -17.78
CA LYS A 51 -3.56 2.06 -17.08
C LYS A 51 -2.88 1.18 -16.05
N VAL A 52 -3.20 -0.11 -16.01
CA VAL A 52 -2.55 -1.07 -15.11
C VAL A 52 -1.97 -2.23 -15.90
N PHE A 53 -0.67 -2.45 -15.71
CA PHE A 53 0.09 -3.53 -16.30
C PHE A 53 0.34 -4.60 -15.24
N ILE A 54 0.21 -5.87 -15.62
CA ILE A 54 0.51 -6.99 -14.72
C ILE A 54 1.91 -7.51 -15.02
N GLY A 55 2.78 -7.53 -14.01
CA GLY A 55 4.17 -7.95 -14.16
C GLY A 55 4.97 -7.82 -12.86
N GLY A 56 6.26 -8.17 -12.91
CA GLY A 56 7.16 -8.09 -11.76
C GLY A 56 7.97 -6.79 -11.73
N ILE A 57 8.55 -6.44 -10.59
CA ILE A 57 9.41 -5.22 -10.46
C ILE A 57 10.69 -5.24 -11.32
N GLU A 58 10.97 -6.32 -12.05
CA GLU A 58 12.09 -6.44 -12.99
C GLU A 58 11.73 -6.00 -14.41
N GLU A 59 10.47 -5.65 -14.68
CA GLU A 59 10.08 -5.10 -15.97
C GLU A 59 10.87 -3.81 -16.24
N GLY A 60 11.60 -3.75 -17.36
CA GLY A 60 12.51 -2.65 -17.71
C GLY A 60 11.82 -1.33 -18.11
N PHE A 61 10.54 -1.17 -17.80
CA PHE A 61 9.74 0.01 -18.10
C PHE A 61 9.49 0.82 -16.83
N GLU A 62 9.56 2.14 -16.95
CA GLU A 62 9.28 3.05 -15.84
C GLU A 62 7.78 3.34 -15.75
N PHE A 63 7.22 3.22 -14.54
CA PHE A 63 5.80 3.47 -14.26
C PHE A 63 5.65 4.60 -13.23
N ASP A 64 4.50 5.27 -13.20
CA ASP A 64 4.22 6.31 -12.20
C ASP A 64 4.03 5.72 -10.80
N GLY A 65 3.63 4.45 -10.73
CA GLY A 65 3.51 3.73 -9.47
C GLY A 65 3.48 2.23 -9.57
N TYR A 66 3.55 1.59 -8.41
CA TYR A 66 3.70 0.15 -8.27
C TYR A 66 2.72 -0.40 -7.24
N VAL A 67 2.12 -1.56 -7.52
CA VAL A 67 1.32 -2.34 -6.57
C VAL A 67 2.07 -3.62 -6.24
N LEU A 68 2.60 -3.70 -5.03
CA LEU A 68 3.35 -4.85 -4.53
C LEU A 68 2.43 -5.73 -3.70
N TYR A 69 2.40 -7.03 -3.97
CA TYR A 69 1.47 -7.96 -3.34
C TYR A 69 2.17 -8.89 -2.35
N SER A 70 1.62 -8.94 -1.13
CA SER A 70 2.00 -9.88 -0.08
C SER A 70 3.51 -9.91 0.24
N LEU A 71 4.17 -8.76 0.13
CA LEU A 71 5.61 -8.56 0.31
C LEU A 71 6.14 -9.12 1.65
N LEU A 72 5.49 -8.82 2.76
CA LEU A 72 5.94 -9.23 4.11
C LEU A 72 5.85 -10.74 4.34
N SER A 73 5.02 -11.44 3.56
CA SER A 73 4.92 -12.90 3.60
C SER A 73 5.95 -13.61 2.71
N ARG A 74 6.75 -12.88 1.93
CA ARG A 74 7.78 -13.46 1.05
C ARG A 74 9.02 -13.92 1.83
N PRO A 75 9.82 -14.84 1.27
CA PRO A 75 11.12 -15.23 1.82
C PRO A 75 12.03 -14.02 2.08
N LYS A 76 12.97 -14.15 3.02
CA LYS A 76 13.88 -13.05 3.42
C LYS A 76 14.73 -12.52 2.25
N SER A 77 15.21 -13.42 1.38
CA SER A 77 15.99 -13.08 0.19
C SER A 77 15.19 -12.22 -0.80
N GLU A 78 13.95 -12.61 -1.09
CA GLU A 78 13.06 -11.82 -1.94
C GLU A 78 12.75 -10.45 -1.32
N ARG A 79 12.42 -10.39 -0.02
CA ARG A 79 12.11 -9.12 0.65
C ARG A 79 13.25 -8.10 0.53
N ALA A 80 14.50 -8.53 0.60
CA ALA A 80 15.65 -7.65 0.44
C ALA A 80 15.64 -6.94 -0.92
N LYS A 81 15.35 -7.67 -2.00
CA LYS A 81 15.21 -7.10 -3.35
C LYS A 81 14.11 -6.04 -3.42
N TYR A 82 12.94 -6.30 -2.84
CA TYR A 82 11.86 -5.30 -2.82
C TYR A 82 12.19 -4.09 -1.94
N TYR A 83 12.89 -4.28 -0.82
CA TYR A 83 13.30 -3.16 0.01
C TYR A 83 14.27 -2.24 -0.72
N SER A 84 15.25 -2.80 -1.43
CA SER A 84 16.14 -2.02 -2.31
C SER A 84 15.35 -1.29 -3.38
N PHE A 85 14.45 -1.99 -4.08
CA PHE A 85 13.59 -1.38 -5.10
C PHE A 85 12.77 -0.20 -4.56
N ILE A 86 12.13 -0.36 -3.40
CA ILE A 86 11.35 0.71 -2.75
C ILE A 86 12.24 1.89 -2.34
N ALA A 87 13.47 1.61 -1.86
CA ALA A 87 14.42 2.63 -1.47
C ALA A 87 14.95 3.44 -2.68
N GLU A 88 15.08 2.79 -3.85
CA GLU A 88 15.51 3.43 -5.09
C GLU A 88 14.39 4.25 -5.76
N HIS A 89 13.12 3.86 -5.57
CA HIS A 89 11.94 4.48 -6.19
C HIS A 89 11.12 5.34 -5.22
N ARG A 90 11.79 6.06 -4.30
CA ARG A 90 11.13 6.94 -3.31
C ARG A 90 10.41 8.15 -3.95
N ASP A 91 10.68 8.44 -5.21
CA ASP A 91 10.00 9.44 -6.02
C ASP A 91 8.67 8.95 -6.63
N LYS A 92 8.36 7.65 -6.54
CA LYS A 92 7.15 7.03 -7.12
C LYS A 92 6.05 6.79 -6.08
N LEU A 93 4.85 6.45 -6.56
CA LEU A 93 3.79 5.92 -5.69
C LEU A 93 3.91 4.40 -5.56
N ILE A 94 4.02 3.90 -4.34
CA ILE A 94 4.10 2.45 -4.09
C ILE A 94 2.98 2.06 -3.14
N LEU A 95 2.10 1.18 -3.60
CA LEU A 95 1.06 0.56 -2.80
C LEU A 95 1.47 -0.87 -2.45
N ILE A 96 1.74 -1.13 -1.19
CA ILE A 96 2.00 -2.47 -0.68
C ILE A 96 0.68 -3.03 -0.15
N TYR A 97 0.20 -4.11 -0.74
CA TYR A 97 -1.03 -4.77 -0.34
C TYR A 97 -0.73 -6.07 0.40
N GLU A 98 -1.07 -6.11 1.69
CA GLU A 98 -0.97 -7.30 2.53
C GLU A 98 -2.37 -7.86 2.85
N PRO A 99 -2.71 -9.06 2.35
CA PRO A 99 -3.94 -9.74 2.76
C PRO A 99 -3.97 -10.02 4.28
N LYS A 100 -2.82 -10.38 4.86
CA LYS A 100 -2.69 -10.60 6.30
C LYS A 100 -2.67 -9.28 7.06
N TYR A 101 -3.07 -9.31 8.33
CA TYR A 101 -3.09 -8.14 9.22
C TYR A 101 -1.75 -7.93 9.93
N PHE A 102 -1.14 -6.76 9.72
CA PHE A 102 0.15 -6.34 10.23
C PHE A 102 0.08 -4.91 10.78
N ARG A 103 -0.52 -4.74 11.96
CA ARG A 103 -0.51 -3.44 12.64
C ARG A 103 0.82 -3.19 13.35
N ASP A 104 0.93 -3.62 14.60
CA ASP A 104 2.11 -3.36 15.42
C ASP A 104 3.29 -4.28 15.04
N SER A 105 3.00 -5.40 14.35
CA SER A 105 4.02 -6.32 13.85
C SER A 105 4.87 -5.73 12.73
N LEU A 106 4.37 -4.74 11.97
CA LEU A 106 5.16 -4.03 10.95
C LEU A 106 6.45 -3.46 11.52
N PHE A 107 6.42 -2.92 12.75
CA PHE A 107 7.57 -2.26 13.37
C PHE A 107 8.73 -3.22 13.70
N ARG A 108 8.53 -4.54 13.51
CA ARG A 108 9.59 -5.56 13.61
C ARG A 108 10.35 -5.75 12.29
N TYR A 109 9.86 -5.16 11.19
CA TYR A 109 10.45 -5.26 9.86
C TYR A 109 11.16 -3.97 9.49
N ALA A 110 12.27 -4.08 8.75
CA ALA A 110 12.97 -2.92 8.19
C ALA A 110 12.11 -2.11 7.20
N LEU A 111 11.04 -2.72 6.66
CA LEU A 111 10.06 -2.02 5.81
C LEU A 111 9.47 -0.77 6.49
N LYS A 112 9.38 -0.74 7.83
CA LYS A 112 8.87 0.42 8.57
C LYS A 112 9.58 1.73 8.19
N ASP A 113 10.88 1.65 7.87
CA ASP A 113 11.72 2.81 7.55
C ASP A 113 11.48 3.31 6.11
N LEU A 114 10.78 2.51 5.29
CA LEU A 114 10.45 2.79 3.90
C LEU A 114 8.97 3.12 3.67
N VAL A 115 8.12 2.98 4.69
CA VAL A 115 6.67 3.23 4.60
C VAL A 115 6.37 4.63 5.10
N ASP A 116 5.63 5.42 4.31
CA ASP A 116 5.18 6.76 4.72
C ASP A 116 3.80 6.69 5.39
N TYR A 117 2.96 5.74 4.98
CA TYR A 117 1.65 5.50 5.58
C TYR A 117 1.36 4.01 5.78
N LEU A 118 0.98 3.64 7.01
CA LEU A 118 0.39 2.32 7.31
C LEU A 118 -1.13 2.48 7.48
N VAL A 119 -1.90 1.68 6.77
CA VAL A 119 -3.35 1.59 6.87
C VAL A 119 -3.71 0.15 7.26
N ALA A 120 -4.04 -0.04 8.53
CA ALA A 120 -4.44 -1.32 9.08
C ALA A 120 -5.97 -1.43 9.13
N TYR A 121 -6.53 -2.26 8.26
CA TYR A 121 -7.96 -2.56 8.21
C TYR A 121 -8.26 -3.80 9.05
N LYS A 122 -9.30 -3.73 9.88
CA LYS A 122 -9.81 -4.86 10.64
C LYS A 122 -11.33 -4.85 10.60
N ARG A 123 -11.91 -5.98 10.15
CA ARG A 123 -13.33 -6.25 10.36
C ARG A 123 -13.51 -6.74 11.79
N GLU A 124 -14.25 -5.99 12.59
CA GLU A 124 -14.59 -6.34 13.97
C GLU A 124 -15.94 -7.08 13.99
N THR A 125 -16.21 -7.76 15.11
CA THR A 125 -17.51 -8.40 15.35
C THR A 125 -18.63 -7.35 15.42
N MET A 126 -19.86 -7.75 15.09
CA MET A 126 -21.07 -6.90 15.07
C MET A 126 -21.16 -5.85 13.94
N GLY A 127 -20.63 -6.16 12.75
CA GLY A 127 -20.82 -5.27 11.60
C GLY A 127 -20.10 -3.93 11.77
N MET A 128 -18.89 -3.96 12.31
CA MET A 128 -18.07 -2.77 12.46
C MET A 128 -16.75 -2.95 11.71
N ASP A 129 -16.43 -2.01 10.81
CA ASP A 129 -15.12 -1.96 10.18
C ASP A 129 -14.27 -0.89 10.88
N ARG A 130 -13.05 -1.25 11.28
CA ARG A 130 -12.07 -0.36 11.88
C ARG A 130 -10.89 -0.18 10.94
N VAL A 131 -10.46 1.07 10.77
CA VAL A 131 -9.27 1.42 9.98
C VAL A 131 -8.37 2.31 10.83
N ASP A 132 -7.21 1.78 11.22
CA ASP A 132 -6.16 2.58 11.85
C ASP A 132 -5.17 3.07 10.79
N VAL A 133 -5.00 4.38 10.68
CA VAL A 133 -4.08 5.03 9.73
C VAL A 133 -2.96 5.70 10.49
N TYR A 134 -1.72 5.38 10.14
CA TYR A 134 -0.51 5.90 10.73
C TYR A 134 0.28 6.63 9.64
N LYS A 135 0.80 7.81 9.96
CA LYS A 135 1.86 8.47 9.19
C LYS A 135 3.19 8.15 9.87
N LEU A 136 4.16 7.70 9.09
CA LEU A 136 5.48 7.34 9.56
C LEU A 136 6.51 8.31 8.98
N GLU A 137 7.52 8.65 9.78
CA GLU A 137 8.73 9.36 9.35
C GLU A 137 9.90 8.62 9.99
N GLU A 138 10.86 8.16 9.19
CA GLU A 138 12.02 7.37 9.63
C GLU A 138 11.62 6.18 10.53
N GLY A 139 10.55 5.48 10.14
CA GLY A 139 10.03 4.32 10.87
C GLY A 139 9.34 4.64 12.21
N ARG A 140 9.13 5.91 12.55
CA ARG A 140 8.43 6.37 13.76
C ARG A 140 7.05 6.91 13.42
N VAL A 141 6.07 6.62 14.28
CA VAL A 141 4.71 7.15 14.12
C VAL A 141 4.69 8.62 14.52
N VAL A 142 4.46 9.51 13.56
CA VAL A 142 4.31 10.96 13.81
C VAL A 142 2.86 11.40 13.89
N LYS A 143 1.93 10.62 13.32
CA LYS A 143 0.49 10.90 13.35
C LYS A 143 -0.31 9.61 13.29
N LYS A 144 -1.42 9.55 14.02
CA LYS A 144 -2.35 8.42 14.00
C LYS A 144 -3.79 8.93 13.91
N LYS A 145 -4.63 8.24 13.14
CA LYS A 145 -6.07 8.44 13.13
C LYS A 145 -6.80 7.12 12.93
N THR A 146 -7.82 6.89 13.75
CA THR A 146 -8.70 5.72 13.65
C THR A 146 -10.03 6.14 13.04
N TYR A 147 -10.53 5.35 12.09
CA TYR A 147 -11.85 5.48 11.50
C TYR A 147 -12.65 4.22 11.84
N VAL A 148 -13.91 4.42 12.16
CA VAL A 148 -14.84 3.33 12.48
C VAL A 148 -16.09 3.54 11.63
N ARG A 149 -16.50 2.49 10.92
CA ARG A 149 -17.78 2.44 10.22
C ARG A 149 -18.65 1.41 10.93
N ARG A 150 -19.84 1.83 11.38
CA ARG A 150 -20.88 0.94 11.88
C ARG A 150 -21.90 0.73 10.76
N PHE A 151 -22.33 -0.52 10.58
CA PHE A 151 -23.40 -0.91 9.68
C PHE A 151 -24.69 -1.14 10.45
#